data_AF-A0A270B640-F1
#
_entry.id   AF-A0A270B640-F1
#
_cell.length_a   1.000
_cell.length_b   1.000
_cell.length_c   1.000
_cell.angle_alpha   90.00
_cell.angle_beta   90.00
_cell.angle_gamma   90.00
#
_symmetry.space_group_name_H-M   'P 1'
#
loop_
_entity.id
_entity.type
_entity.pdbx_description
1 polymer ?
#
loop_
_entity_poly.entity_id
_entity_poly.type
_entity_poly.pdbx_seq_one_letter_code
_entity_poly.pdbx_strand_id
1 'polypeptide(L)'
;MPNVTRSCALAALLLTSLLATASVESRENRVLKCKTSVARGAKSTGGPALVANIPRAMTPIDLNAVQMTDKALTRKVVIEGLWAQRTEADTLLITARLVNCTKKPLVVQARSNFMDAAQIPTEPVSAWKTIFLPPRATSVYQERSIGMGQVAAYLVELRTE
;
A
#
# COMPACT_ATOMS: atom_id res chain seq x y z
N MET A 1 -35.89 72.30 -7.68
CA MET A 1 -35.04 72.61 -8.86
C MET A 1 -34.34 71.32 -9.29
N PRO A 2 -34.36 70.97 -10.59
CA PRO A 2 -34.15 69.61 -11.09
C PRO A 2 -32.74 69.39 -11.67
N ASN A 3 -32.30 68.13 -11.77
CA ASN A 3 -31.35 67.61 -12.77
C ASN A 3 -31.47 66.07 -12.73
N VAL A 4 -32.16 65.39 -13.65
CA VAL A 4 -31.86 65.12 -15.07
C VAL A 4 -30.67 64.15 -15.25
N THR A 5 -31.04 62.86 -15.38
CA THR A 5 -30.55 61.78 -16.27
C THR A 5 -29.07 61.66 -16.66
N ARG A 6 -28.53 60.42 -16.62
CA ARG A 6 -28.22 59.63 -17.83
C ARG A 6 -27.65 58.24 -17.52
N SER A 7 -28.24 57.24 -18.18
CA SER A 7 -27.74 55.88 -18.37
C SER A 7 -26.36 55.85 -19.04
N CYS A 8 -25.52 54.87 -18.72
CA CYS A 8 -24.57 54.31 -19.69
C CYS A 8 -24.26 52.85 -19.32
N ALA A 9 -24.67 51.94 -20.20
CA ALA A 9 -24.34 50.53 -20.19
C ALA A 9 -22.83 50.33 -20.38
N LEU A 10 -22.23 49.33 -19.74
CA LEU A 10 -20.93 48.72 -20.08
C LEU A 10 -20.92 47.31 -19.47
N ALA A 11 -21.19 46.28 -20.27
CA ALA A 11 -20.22 45.50 -21.05
C ALA A 11 -19.89 44.19 -20.33
N ALA A 12 -20.66 43.15 -20.68
CA ALA A 12 -20.43 41.78 -20.26
C ALA A 12 -19.12 41.26 -20.91
N LEU A 13 -18.08 41.09 -20.10
CA LEU A 13 -16.86 40.39 -20.49
C LEU A 13 -17.04 38.88 -20.24
N LEU A 14 -17.48 38.18 -21.27
CA LEU A 14 -17.40 36.72 -21.37
C LEU A 14 -15.92 36.31 -21.47
N LEU A 15 -15.29 35.99 -20.35
CA LEU A 15 -14.00 35.28 -20.34
C LEU A 15 -14.25 33.80 -20.67
N THR A 16 -14.17 33.46 -21.95
CA THR A 16 -14.03 32.07 -22.41
C THR A 16 -12.64 31.57 -22.05
N SER A 17 -12.50 30.96 -20.86
CA SER A 17 -11.34 30.17 -20.49
C SER A 17 -11.32 28.90 -21.34
N LEU A 18 -10.48 28.88 -22.39
CA LEU A 18 -10.09 27.63 -23.06
C LEU A 18 -9.40 26.74 -22.03
N LEU A 19 -10.14 25.78 -21.48
CA LEU A 19 -9.57 24.63 -20.78
C LEU A 19 -8.81 23.82 -21.82
N ALA A 20 -7.50 24.05 -21.92
CA ALA A 20 -6.58 23.13 -22.56
C ALA A 20 -6.64 21.81 -21.78
N THR A 21 -7.50 20.89 -22.22
CA THR A 21 -7.50 19.51 -21.75
C THR A 21 -6.20 18.87 -22.22
N ALA A 22 -5.16 18.95 -21.40
CA ALA A 22 -3.99 18.11 -21.58
C ALA A 22 -4.49 16.66 -21.53
N SER A 23 -4.58 16.02 -22.68
CA SER A 23 -4.80 14.59 -22.78
C SER A 23 -3.67 13.91 -22.01
N VAL A 24 -3.99 13.31 -20.86
CA VAL A 24 -3.07 12.39 -20.17
C VAL A 24 -2.79 11.28 -21.17
N GLU A 25 -1.64 11.37 -21.83
CA GLU A 25 -1.22 10.39 -22.82
C GLU A 25 -1.02 9.07 -22.07
N SER A 26 -1.97 8.15 -22.25
CA SER A 26 -1.91 6.83 -21.65
C SER A 26 -0.70 6.10 -22.21
N ARG A 27 0.41 6.12 -21.48
CA ARG A 27 1.59 5.35 -21.85
C ARG A 27 1.25 3.87 -21.74
N GLU A 28 1.37 3.15 -22.86
CA GLU A 28 1.30 1.70 -22.82
C GLU A 28 2.41 1.17 -21.90
N ASN A 29 2.01 0.39 -20.90
CA ASN A 29 2.96 -0.16 -19.94
C ASN A 29 3.78 -1.27 -20.61
N ARG A 30 5.11 -1.18 -20.46
CA ARG A 30 6.02 -2.24 -20.90
C ARG A 30 5.76 -3.54 -20.15
N VAL A 31 6.14 -4.66 -20.76
CA VAL A 31 6.11 -5.98 -20.11
C VAL A 31 6.82 -5.91 -18.75
N LEU A 32 6.12 -6.38 -17.71
CA LEU A 32 6.64 -6.48 -16.36
C LEU A 32 7.95 -7.28 -16.32
N LYS A 33 9.01 -6.65 -15.79
CA LYS A 33 10.29 -7.29 -15.49
C LYS A 33 10.59 -7.18 -14.00
N CYS A 34 10.46 -8.29 -13.29
CA CYS A 34 10.84 -8.32 -11.87
C CYS A 34 12.34 -8.56 -11.71
N LYS A 35 13.02 -7.66 -10.99
CA LYS A 35 14.40 -7.87 -10.52
C LYS A 35 14.39 -8.38 -9.07
N THR A 36 13.96 -9.63 -8.88
CA THR A 36 13.80 -10.21 -7.53
C THR A 36 15.11 -10.35 -6.75
N SER A 37 16.28 -10.33 -7.41
CA SER A 37 17.57 -10.23 -6.73
C SER A 37 17.77 -8.88 -6.03
N VAL A 38 17.37 -7.78 -6.67
CA VAL A 38 17.46 -6.43 -6.10
C VAL A 38 16.49 -6.31 -4.92
N ALA A 39 15.26 -6.78 -5.08
CA ALA A 39 14.27 -6.78 -4.00
C ALA A 39 14.76 -7.56 -2.76
N ARG A 40 15.42 -8.71 -2.95
CA ARG A 40 15.99 -9.51 -1.86
C ARG A 40 17.21 -8.90 -1.19
N GLY A 41 17.96 -8.07 -1.89
CA GLY A 41 19.15 -7.40 -1.38
C GLY A 41 18.85 -6.02 -0.78
N ALA A 42 17.61 -5.54 -0.88
CA ALA A 42 17.22 -4.27 -0.29
C ALA A 42 17.39 -4.33 1.23
N LYS A 43 17.99 -3.27 1.78
CA LYS A 43 18.12 -3.12 3.24
C LYS A 43 16.77 -2.71 3.83
N SER A 44 16.58 -3.03 5.11
CA SER A 44 15.50 -2.47 5.92
C SER A 44 15.42 -0.95 5.74
N THR A 45 14.21 -0.43 5.69
CA THR A 45 13.93 1.01 5.65
C THR A 45 14.25 1.72 6.97
N GLY A 46 14.71 1.00 8.00
CA GLY A 46 15.17 1.57 9.27
C GLY A 46 14.04 1.94 10.24
N GLY A 47 12.85 1.38 10.03
CA GLY A 47 11.70 1.56 10.92
C GLY A 47 11.77 0.72 12.21
N PRO A 48 10.71 0.76 13.03
CA PRO A 48 10.57 -0.14 14.16
C PRO A 48 10.63 -1.60 13.69
N ALA A 49 11.24 -2.48 14.47
CA ALA A 49 11.38 -3.89 14.10
C ALA A 49 11.25 -4.79 15.33
N LEU A 50 10.69 -5.97 15.12
CA LEU A 50 10.69 -7.04 16.12
C LEU A 50 12.08 -7.69 16.14
N VAL A 51 12.70 -7.71 17.31
CA VAL A 51 14.05 -8.24 17.53
C VAL A 51 14.01 -9.34 18.58
N ALA A 52 14.97 -10.27 18.49
CA ALA A 52 15.14 -11.28 19.52
C ALA A 52 15.72 -10.65 20.81
N ASN A 53 15.30 -11.18 21.96
CA ASN A 53 15.91 -10.84 23.25
C ASN A 53 17.39 -11.25 23.32
N ILE A 54 17.76 -12.34 22.63
CA ILE A 54 19.14 -12.79 22.46
C ILE A 54 19.71 -12.11 21.21
N PRO A 55 20.80 -11.32 21.33
CA PRO A 55 21.43 -10.68 20.19
C PRO A 55 21.78 -11.67 19.08
N ARG A 56 21.44 -11.33 17.84
CA ARG A 56 21.73 -12.11 16.62
C ARG A 56 21.04 -13.48 16.51
N ALA A 57 20.14 -13.84 17.43
CA ALA A 57 19.38 -15.08 17.33
C ALA A 57 18.32 -15.06 16.21
N MET A 58 17.97 -13.87 15.69
CA MET A 58 17.00 -13.69 14.62
C MET A 58 17.40 -12.50 13.73
N THR A 59 17.08 -12.57 12.43
CA THR A 59 17.07 -11.37 11.58
C THR A 59 15.90 -10.49 12.02
N PRO A 60 16.11 -9.19 12.31
CA PRO A 60 15.04 -8.28 12.68
C PRO A 60 13.88 -8.33 11.66
N ILE A 61 12.65 -8.31 12.17
CA ILE A 61 11.44 -8.26 11.33
C ILE A 61 10.92 -6.83 11.35
N ASP A 62 11.07 -6.12 10.23
CA ASP A 62 10.60 -4.75 10.10
C ASP A 62 9.07 -4.69 10.30
N LEU A 63 8.61 -3.69 11.05
CA LEU A 63 7.21 -3.32 11.14
C LEU A 63 6.82 -2.39 10.00
N ASN A 64 5.51 -2.27 9.77
CA ASN A 64 4.91 -1.60 8.62
C ASN A 64 5.44 -2.16 7.30
N ALA A 65 5.63 -3.48 7.27
CA ALA A 65 6.24 -4.20 6.17
C ALA A 65 5.53 -5.53 5.90
N VAL A 66 5.89 -6.15 4.78
CA VAL A 66 5.50 -7.52 4.45
C VAL A 66 6.69 -8.44 4.68
N GLN A 67 6.57 -9.36 5.63
CA GLN A 67 7.51 -10.44 5.83
C GLN A 67 7.13 -11.64 4.98
N MET A 68 8.06 -12.12 4.15
CA MET A 68 7.92 -13.41 3.46
C MET A 68 8.47 -14.51 4.36
N THR A 69 7.64 -15.47 4.74
CA THR A 69 8.05 -16.58 5.63
C THR A 69 8.77 -17.70 4.88
N ASP A 70 8.71 -17.72 3.55
CA ASP A 70 9.37 -18.70 2.68
C ASP A 70 10.37 -18.03 1.73
N LYS A 71 11.62 -18.53 1.75
CA LYS A 71 12.69 -18.12 0.83
C LYS A 71 12.32 -18.34 -0.64
N ALA A 72 11.49 -19.32 -0.99
CA ALA A 72 11.08 -19.53 -2.37
C ALA A 72 10.17 -18.40 -2.89
N LEU A 73 9.34 -17.81 -2.03
CA LEU A 73 8.49 -16.66 -2.40
C LEU A 73 9.30 -15.43 -2.80
N THR A 74 10.42 -15.19 -2.12
CA THR A 74 11.30 -14.04 -2.40
C THR A 74 11.83 -13.99 -3.85
N ARG A 75 11.76 -15.10 -4.58
CA ARG A 75 12.15 -15.19 -6.00
C ARG A 75 10.97 -15.10 -6.96
N LYS A 76 9.75 -15.21 -6.45
CA LYS A 76 8.51 -15.39 -7.21
C LYS A 76 7.54 -14.22 -7.07
N VAL A 77 7.57 -13.52 -5.93
CA VAL A 77 6.65 -12.43 -5.61
C VAL A 77 7.43 -11.17 -5.27
N VAL A 78 6.94 -10.03 -5.74
CA VAL A 78 7.41 -8.70 -5.33
C VAL A 78 6.24 -7.95 -4.71
N ILE A 79 6.51 -7.18 -3.66
CA ILE A 79 5.55 -6.22 -3.11
C ILE A 79 5.77 -4.92 -3.87
N GLU A 80 4.79 -4.53 -4.69
CA GLU A 80 4.88 -3.30 -5.49
C GLU A 80 4.57 -2.08 -4.64
N GLY A 81 3.61 -2.21 -3.73
CA GLY A 81 3.29 -1.16 -2.79
C GLY A 81 2.60 -1.70 -1.56
N LEU A 82 2.74 -0.92 -0.49
CA LEU A 82 2.17 -1.18 0.81
C LEU A 82 1.66 0.14 1.36
N TRP A 83 0.39 0.18 1.72
CA TRP A 83 -0.29 1.38 2.20
C TRP A 83 -1.03 1.06 3.47
N ALA A 84 -1.11 2.05 4.35
CA ALA A 84 -1.94 2.02 5.54
C ALA A 84 -2.68 3.35 5.65
N GLN A 85 -3.99 3.28 5.89
CA GLN A 85 -4.84 4.45 6.00
C GLN A 85 -5.78 4.29 7.20
N ARG A 86 -5.95 5.38 7.97
CA ARG A 86 -7.00 5.44 8.96
C ARG A 86 -8.37 5.56 8.29
N THR A 87 -9.32 4.81 8.81
CA THR A 87 -10.72 4.89 8.40
C THR A 87 -11.45 5.92 9.25
N GLU A 88 -12.71 6.24 8.89
CA GLU A 88 -13.57 7.12 9.70
C GLU A 88 -13.81 6.59 11.12
N ALA A 89 -13.81 5.27 11.30
CA ALA A 89 -13.92 4.60 12.59
C ALA A 89 -12.58 4.51 13.34
N ASP A 90 -11.54 5.21 12.87
CA ASP A 90 -10.18 5.22 13.41
C ASP A 90 -9.48 3.84 13.48
N THR A 91 -10.03 2.84 12.80
CA THR A 91 -9.33 1.57 12.51
C THR A 91 -8.29 1.79 11.42
N LEU A 92 -7.25 0.95 11.39
CA LEU A 92 -6.21 0.96 10.38
C LEU A 92 -6.55 -0.04 9.26
N LEU A 93 -6.74 0.46 8.04
CA LEU A 93 -6.85 -0.36 6.83
C LEU A 93 -5.48 -0.45 6.16
N ILE A 94 -4.97 -1.67 6.02
CA ILE A 94 -3.74 -1.95 5.28
C ILE A 94 -4.07 -2.56 3.91
N THR A 95 -3.27 -2.19 2.92
CA THR A 95 -3.38 -2.70 1.55
C THR A 95 -1.98 -3.03 1.06
N ALA A 96 -1.76 -4.27 0.63
CA ALA A 96 -0.53 -4.68 -0.04
C ALA A 96 -0.85 -5.09 -1.49
N ARG A 97 -0.11 -4.54 -2.45
CA ARG A 97 -0.15 -5.00 -3.85
C ARG A 97 0.99 -5.97 -4.09
N LEU A 98 0.64 -7.20 -4.40
CA LEU A 98 1.55 -8.28 -4.70
C LEU A 98 1.67 -8.43 -6.21
N VAL A 99 2.87 -8.75 -6.68
CA VAL A 99 3.16 -8.99 -8.10
C VAL A 99 3.70 -10.40 -8.26
N ASN A 100 3.04 -11.21 -9.09
CA ASN A 100 3.58 -12.50 -9.50
C ASN A 100 4.64 -12.31 -10.58
N CYS A 101 5.88 -12.61 -10.27
CA CYS A 101 7.01 -12.48 -11.18
C CYS A 101 7.25 -13.73 -12.04
N THR A 102 6.41 -14.75 -11.92
CA THR A 102 6.54 -16.02 -12.62
C THR A 102 5.59 -16.11 -13.82
N LYS A 103 5.81 -17.12 -14.67
CA LYS A 103 4.93 -17.44 -15.81
C LYS A 103 3.79 -18.40 -15.44
N LYS A 104 3.65 -18.78 -14.16
CA LYS A 104 2.64 -19.72 -13.66
C LYS A 104 1.76 -19.04 -12.62
N PRO A 105 0.50 -19.45 -12.45
CA PRO A 105 -0.29 -18.97 -11.33
C PRO A 105 0.38 -19.39 -10.02
N LEU A 106 0.26 -18.56 -9.00
CA LEU A 106 0.67 -18.86 -7.65
C LEU A 106 -0.54 -18.74 -6.72
N VAL A 107 -0.54 -19.53 -5.67
CA VAL A 107 -1.44 -19.33 -4.55
C VAL A 107 -0.59 -19.07 -3.32
N VAL A 108 -0.92 -17.99 -2.63
CA VAL A 108 -0.23 -17.55 -1.42
C VAL A 108 -1.27 -17.24 -0.36
N GLN A 109 -0.84 -17.23 0.89
CA GLN A 109 -1.69 -16.81 1.99
C GLN A 109 -1.04 -15.63 2.71
N ALA A 110 -1.85 -14.66 3.09
CA ALA A 110 -1.42 -13.54 3.91
C ALA A 110 -2.28 -13.38 5.15
N ARG A 111 -1.68 -12.89 6.23
CA ARG A 111 -2.36 -12.46 7.45
C ARG A 111 -1.65 -11.25 8.03
N SER A 112 -2.30 -10.59 8.98
CA SER A 112 -1.72 -9.41 9.61
C SER A 112 -1.80 -9.44 11.12
N ASN A 113 -0.78 -8.84 11.74
CA ASN A 113 -0.72 -8.54 13.16
C ASN A 113 -0.73 -7.02 13.33
N PHE A 114 -1.61 -6.51 14.17
CA PHE A 114 -1.72 -5.09 14.49
C PHE A 114 -1.23 -4.84 15.92
N MET A 115 -0.46 -3.76 16.09
CA MET A 115 0.28 -3.48 17.32
C MET A 115 0.14 -2.00 17.69
N ASP A 116 0.31 -1.71 18.98
CA ASP A 116 0.36 -0.35 19.50
C ASP A 116 1.77 0.28 19.34
N ALA A 117 1.94 1.49 19.87
CA ALA A 117 3.23 2.21 19.79
C ALA A 117 4.36 1.52 20.57
N ALA A 118 4.02 0.69 21.56
CA ALA A 118 4.96 -0.14 22.30
C ALA A 118 5.21 -1.50 21.63
N GLN A 119 4.68 -1.71 20.41
CA GLN A 119 4.75 -2.95 19.64
C GLN A 119 4.04 -4.13 20.31
N ILE A 120 3.11 -3.85 21.21
CA ILE A 120 2.27 -4.86 21.85
C ILE A 120 1.09 -5.15 20.92
N PRO A 121 0.76 -6.43 20.63
CA PRO A 121 -0.42 -6.77 19.84
C PRO A 121 -1.69 -6.18 20.45
N THR A 122 -2.45 -5.44 19.65
CA THR A 122 -3.71 -4.81 20.11
C THR A 122 -4.91 -5.75 20.00
N GLU A 123 -4.75 -6.83 19.24
CA GLU A 123 -5.79 -7.81 18.92
C GLU A 123 -5.16 -9.15 18.50
N PRO A 124 -5.95 -10.24 18.42
CA PRO A 124 -5.49 -11.48 17.83
C PRO A 124 -5.04 -11.30 16.39
N VAL A 125 -3.98 -12.00 15.99
CA VAL A 125 -3.53 -12.05 14.59
C VAL A 125 -4.68 -12.49 13.67
N SER A 126 -4.80 -11.88 12.49
CA SER A 126 -5.87 -12.22 11.57
C SER A 126 -5.72 -13.63 11.01
N ALA A 127 -6.84 -14.19 10.54
CA ALA A 127 -6.82 -15.48 9.86
C ALA A 127 -6.06 -15.37 8.52
N TRP A 128 -5.44 -16.49 8.11
CA TRP A 128 -4.83 -16.59 6.80
C TRP A 128 -5.88 -16.43 5.69
N LYS A 129 -5.68 -15.46 4.80
CA LYS A 129 -6.49 -15.25 3.60
C LYS A 129 -5.73 -15.73 2.38
N THR A 130 -6.38 -16.59 1.57
CA THR A 130 -5.84 -17.05 0.31
C THR A 130 -5.91 -15.96 -0.76
N ILE A 131 -4.81 -15.78 -1.49
CA ILE A 131 -4.66 -14.82 -2.57
C ILE A 131 -4.20 -15.58 -3.82
N PHE A 132 -5.03 -15.53 -4.85
CA PHE A 132 -4.71 -16.06 -6.16
C PHE A 132 -3.92 -15.02 -6.95
N LEU A 133 -2.73 -15.40 -7.41
CA LEU A 133 -1.79 -14.54 -8.12
C LEU A 133 -1.65 -15.03 -9.57
N PRO A 134 -2.33 -14.40 -10.55
CA PRO A 134 -2.18 -14.77 -11.95
C PRO A 134 -0.74 -14.56 -12.45
N PRO A 135 -0.29 -15.30 -13.48
CA PRO A 135 1.05 -15.12 -14.05
C PRO A 135 1.32 -13.66 -14.46
N ARG A 136 2.46 -13.10 -14.07
CA ARG A 136 2.90 -11.74 -14.47
C ARG A 136 1.88 -10.62 -14.17
N ALA A 137 1.01 -10.84 -13.20
CA ALA A 137 -0.05 -9.91 -12.84
C ALA A 137 0.06 -9.49 -11.37
N THR A 138 -0.82 -8.56 -10.98
CA THR A 138 -0.93 -8.09 -9.60
C THR A 138 -2.19 -8.62 -8.94
N SER A 139 -2.12 -8.90 -7.64
CA SER A 139 -3.28 -9.10 -6.77
C SER A 139 -3.13 -8.25 -5.51
N VAL A 140 -4.23 -8.05 -4.80
CA VAL A 140 -4.27 -7.18 -3.62
C VAL A 140 -4.64 -8.01 -2.39
N TYR A 141 -3.91 -7.77 -1.30
CA TYR A 141 -4.29 -8.17 0.04
C TYR A 141 -4.78 -6.95 0.81
N GLN A 142 -5.89 -7.09 1.53
CA GLN A 142 -6.40 -6.06 2.44
C GLN A 142 -6.79 -6.66 3.78
N GLU A 143 -6.49 -5.91 4.84
CA GLU A 143 -6.90 -6.22 6.19
C GLU A 143 -7.19 -4.94 6.95
N ARG A 144 -8.20 -4.99 7.83
CA ARG A 144 -8.57 -3.88 8.69
C ARG A 144 -8.43 -4.32 10.13
N SER A 145 -7.82 -3.47 10.96
CA SER A 145 -7.75 -3.72 12.39
C SER A 145 -9.15 -3.72 13.03
N ILE A 146 -9.28 -4.44 14.14
CA ILE A 146 -10.42 -4.35 15.06
C ILE A 146 -10.19 -3.20 16.04
N GLY A 147 -8.96 -3.04 16.52
CA GLY A 147 -8.48 -1.92 17.33
C GLY A 147 -8.57 -0.61 16.56
N MET A 148 -8.81 0.48 17.30
CA MET A 148 -9.02 1.83 16.77
C MET A 148 -7.73 2.65 16.95
N GLY A 149 -7.83 3.85 17.52
CA GLY A 149 -6.73 4.82 17.61
C GLY A 149 -5.41 4.30 18.15
N GLN A 150 -5.43 3.26 19.02
CA GLN A 150 -4.23 2.68 19.60
C GLN A 150 -3.32 1.93 18.62
N VAL A 151 -3.80 1.53 17.44
CA VAL A 151 -3.04 0.73 16.46
C VAL A 151 -1.97 1.59 15.77
N ALA A 152 -0.71 1.49 16.17
CA ALA A 152 0.38 2.33 15.65
C ALA A 152 1.26 1.63 14.60
N ALA A 153 1.27 0.30 14.58
CA ALA A 153 2.10 -0.49 13.67
C ALA A 153 1.39 -1.76 13.21
N TYR A 154 1.88 -2.34 12.12
CA TYR A 154 1.41 -3.64 11.63
C TYR A 154 2.54 -4.49 11.05
N LEU A 155 2.30 -5.79 10.95
CA LEU A 155 3.13 -6.73 10.21
C LEU A 155 2.23 -7.57 9.32
N VAL A 156 2.53 -7.63 8.02
CA VAL A 156 1.89 -8.58 7.10
C VAL A 156 2.82 -9.78 6.93
N GLU A 157 2.33 -10.98 7.21
CA GLU A 157 3.05 -12.21 6.92
C GLU A 157 2.53 -12.82 5.61
N LEU A 158 3.44 -13.26 4.74
CA LEU A 158 3.12 -13.89 3.47
C LEU A 158 3.79 -15.26 3.37
N ARG A 159 2.99 -16.30 3.07
CA ARG A 159 3.46 -17.68 2.90
C ARG A 159 2.91 -18.33 1.64
N THR A 160 3.54 -19.44 1.22
CA THR A 160 2.94 -20.34 0.24
C THR A 160 1.74 -21.03 0.87
N GLU A 161 0.71 -21.28 0.07
CA GLU A 161 -0.32 -22.27 0.44
C GLU A 161 0.28 -23.67 0.56
#